data_AF-A0A1F8F8C0-F1
#
_entry.id   AF-A0A1F8F8C0-F1
#
_cell.length_a   1.000
_cell.length_b   1.000
_cell.length_c   1.000
_cell.angle_alpha   90.00
_cell.angle_beta   90.00
_cell.angle_gamma   90.00
#
_symmetry.space_group_name_H-M   'P 1'
#
loop_
_entity.id
_entity.type
_entity.pdbx_description
1 polymer ?
#
loop_
_entity_poly.entity_id
_entity_poly.type
_entity_poly.pdbx_seq_one_letter_code
_entity_poly.pdbx_strand_id
1 'polypeptide(L)'
;MKYLLLLQPEEEFPEQINSYMFLVMEIILLAKETGRVFVLPHLHSQPRNNALAESGEVDHRKFVLGKIYIPMERLFDQHLLSKYVKTIEFKDYLVISKQRVSTLCRFKSLHNHLIDSYGEKLYCDDSLLVRHIDEVKKLDDPFVAITGYKRGMFLIKSSPNWPAERQEDYWKIRSHLKYHSRLEVKADEFRRKKELGKYLAVHWRRGDRVHPEMKSVAEEIVTDDYLMRRRIDEYLIEPIKKTMHDNKLTRVFLATNSGTKWHLNYLRSRLPISMYPPARSWRKREENSFVEQIICSKANYFFSSPFNYQRCSSFARWIIDARILSGKGDSVSYQIKMGTKGEGPVRKPNVLARLRHKLISKSGSLLKKSQIATSDVTKYITHQRDRGKTIRGLLFDQRPVKLDSRSLKMGGAWFPSGQNQLAKTHHPEVLKAFYEGLKMCKAPILYDIGASSGSFSLLAKLIPKLKVYSFEPQSEVYKILRKNVELNGLTSRVTTFEIALMDKEAFLTLHIPKVRLKSGLATFGTPKRFENGKVLEAEVSTLDIFHRQFYMPDPTHVKIDTEGAEWFVLIGGQQLITRARPIILLECTDRNTAQFGYASSKITSLLTSWGYKLKFISDEDLLCHPK
;
A
#
# COMPACT_ATOMS: atom_id res chain seq x y z
N MET A 1 -12.46 -31.53 17.36
CA MET A 1 -12.65 -30.22 16.68
C MET A 1 -11.34 -29.82 16.05
N LYS A 2 -11.35 -29.01 14.98
CA LYS A 2 -10.14 -28.49 14.35
C LYS A 2 -10.00 -27.01 14.67
N TYR A 3 -8.80 -26.55 14.92
CA TYR A 3 -8.48 -25.19 15.36
C TYR A 3 -7.60 -24.50 14.32
N LEU A 4 -7.76 -23.18 14.23
CA LEU A 4 -6.92 -22.32 13.43
C LEU A 4 -6.43 -21.17 14.28
N LEU A 5 -5.11 -21.16 14.51
CA LEU A 5 -4.42 -20.11 15.25
C LEU A 5 -3.71 -19.18 14.28
N LEU A 6 -3.87 -17.88 14.46
CA LEU A 6 -2.99 -16.90 13.83
C LEU A 6 -1.89 -16.57 14.82
N LEU A 7 -0.64 -16.65 14.38
CA LEU A 7 0.55 -16.25 15.12
C LEU A 7 1.06 -14.93 14.54
N GLN A 8 1.21 -13.93 15.41
CA GLN A 8 1.85 -12.68 15.04
C GLN A 8 3.38 -12.88 15.10
N PRO A 9 4.13 -12.70 14.00
CA PRO A 9 5.57 -12.95 14.00
C PRO A 9 6.31 -11.98 14.93
N GLU A 10 7.44 -12.45 15.48
CA GLU A 10 8.20 -11.71 16.50
C GLU A 10 9.12 -10.61 15.93
N GLU A 11 9.40 -10.58 14.62
CA GLU A 11 10.47 -9.77 14.02
C GLU A 11 10.09 -8.34 13.55
N GLU A 12 11.02 -7.41 13.85
CA GLU A 12 11.44 -6.10 13.28
C GLU A 12 10.49 -5.15 12.53
N PHE A 13 9.16 -5.19 12.70
CA PHE A 13 8.32 -4.10 12.15
C PHE A 13 7.32 -3.52 13.16
N PRO A 14 7.41 -2.22 13.49
CA PRO A 14 6.50 -1.55 14.41
C PRO A 14 5.21 -1.16 13.69
N GLU A 15 4.45 -2.17 13.27
CA GLU A 15 3.07 -1.95 12.84
C GLU A 15 2.15 -1.81 14.06
N GLN A 16 1.20 -0.89 13.93
CA GLN A 16 0.13 -0.75 14.90
C GLN A 16 -0.88 -1.87 14.69
N ILE A 17 -1.53 -2.30 15.78
CA ILE A 17 -2.54 -3.38 15.79
C ILE A 17 -3.54 -3.26 14.62
N ASN A 18 -3.92 -2.04 14.25
CA ASN A 18 -4.88 -1.75 13.18
C ASN A 18 -4.52 -2.29 11.79
N SER A 19 -3.23 -2.35 11.43
CA SER A 19 -2.82 -2.94 10.15
C SER A 19 -2.92 -4.46 10.17
N TYR A 20 -2.64 -5.07 11.32
CA TYR A 20 -2.74 -6.51 11.54
C TYR A 20 -4.19 -7.00 11.52
N MET A 21 -5.15 -6.15 11.89
CA MET A 21 -6.56 -6.53 11.93
C MET A 21 -7.15 -6.96 10.58
N PHE A 22 -6.61 -6.51 9.44
CA PHE A 22 -7.08 -6.99 8.13
C PHE A 22 -6.67 -8.45 7.88
N LEU A 23 -5.48 -8.85 8.33
CA LEU A 23 -5.07 -10.25 8.33
C LEU A 23 -5.95 -11.08 9.25
N VAL A 24 -6.27 -10.56 10.45
CA VAL A 24 -7.22 -11.22 11.37
C VAL A 24 -8.57 -11.50 10.68
N MET A 25 -9.10 -10.54 9.91
CA MET A 25 -10.33 -10.76 9.13
C MET A 25 -10.19 -11.88 8.09
N GLU A 26 -9.05 -11.98 7.40
CA GLU A 26 -8.79 -13.06 6.44
C GLU A 26 -8.73 -14.42 7.13
N ILE A 27 -8.10 -14.52 8.30
CA ILE A 27 -8.05 -15.78 9.05
C ILE A 27 -9.42 -16.16 9.63
N ILE A 28 -10.23 -15.19 10.04
CA ILE A 28 -11.64 -15.42 10.43
C ILE A 28 -12.41 -16.04 9.27
N LEU A 29 -12.26 -15.51 8.05
CA LEU A 29 -12.88 -16.09 6.86
C LEU A 29 -12.39 -17.50 6.61
N LEU A 30 -11.09 -17.73 6.67
CA LEU A 30 -10.48 -19.04 6.46
C LEU A 30 -10.98 -20.07 7.46
N ALA A 31 -11.04 -19.71 8.74
CA ALA A 31 -11.58 -20.58 9.79
C ALA A 31 -13.03 -20.97 9.47
N LYS A 32 -13.84 -20.01 9.01
CA LYS A 32 -15.21 -20.27 8.58
C LYS A 32 -15.28 -21.18 7.35
N GLU A 33 -14.51 -20.89 6.30
CA GLU A 33 -14.48 -21.68 5.05
C GLU A 33 -14.00 -23.13 5.29
N THR A 34 -13.18 -23.36 6.33
CA THR A 34 -12.63 -24.68 6.68
C THR A 34 -13.35 -25.39 7.82
N GLY A 35 -14.40 -24.77 8.39
CA GLY A 35 -15.11 -25.31 9.56
C GLY A 35 -14.25 -25.41 10.83
N ARG A 36 -13.12 -24.69 10.89
CA ARG A 36 -12.20 -24.65 12.03
C ARG A 36 -12.69 -23.64 13.08
N VAL A 37 -12.42 -23.92 14.34
CA VAL A 37 -12.59 -22.98 15.45
C VAL A 37 -11.47 -21.95 15.36
N PHE A 38 -11.84 -20.68 15.24
CA PHE A 38 -10.89 -19.56 15.22
C PHE A 38 -10.38 -19.30 16.64
N VAL A 39 -9.08 -19.47 16.86
CA VAL A 39 -8.44 -19.14 18.14
C VAL A 39 -8.19 -17.64 18.18
N LEU A 40 -8.77 -16.97 19.18
CA LEU A 40 -8.62 -15.52 19.35
C LEU A 40 -7.15 -15.18 19.65
N PRO A 41 -6.44 -14.45 18.77
CA PRO A 41 -5.04 -14.13 18.98
C PRO A 41 -4.88 -13.09 20.10
N HIS A 42 -3.71 -13.04 20.73
CA HIS A 42 -3.34 -11.86 21.50
C HIS A 42 -2.60 -10.85 20.60
N LEU A 43 -3.16 -9.66 20.46
CA LEU A 43 -2.60 -8.65 19.56
C LEU A 43 -1.50 -7.86 20.27
N HIS A 44 -0.41 -7.56 19.57
CA HIS A 44 0.62 -6.65 20.07
C HIS A 44 1.07 -5.65 18.99
N SER A 45 1.65 -4.55 19.44
CA SER A 45 2.43 -3.63 18.62
C SER A 45 3.85 -3.57 19.17
N GLN A 46 4.86 -3.43 18.31
CA GLN A 46 6.19 -3.06 18.78
C GLN A 46 6.29 -1.53 18.87
N PRO A 47 6.91 -0.96 19.91
CA PRO A 47 7.22 0.46 19.92
C PRO A 47 8.09 0.78 18.69
N ARG A 48 7.72 1.81 17.92
CA ARG A 48 8.64 2.38 16.92
C ARG A 48 9.89 2.84 17.68
N ASN A 49 11.08 2.45 17.24
CA ASN A 49 12.34 3.00 17.76
C ASN A 49 12.34 4.54 17.79
N ASN A 50 11.54 5.19 16.94
CA ASN A 50 11.42 6.65 16.86
C ASN A 50 10.39 7.28 17.83
N ALA A 51 9.63 6.50 18.59
CA ALA A 51 8.72 7.06 19.63
C ALA A 51 9.46 7.41 20.94
N LEU A 52 10.74 7.03 21.05
CA LEU A 52 11.64 7.35 22.18
C LEU A 52 12.27 8.74 22.07
N ALA A 53 12.17 9.41 20.92
CA ALA A 53 12.74 10.75 20.73
C ALA A 53 11.92 11.88 21.40
N GLU A 54 10.75 11.59 21.99
CA GLU A 54 9.80 12.63 22.43
C GLU A 54 9.81 12.94 23.94
N SER A 55 10.59 12.25 24.77
CA SER A 55 10.67 12.55 26.23
C SER A 55 11.97 13.21 26.69
N GLY A 56 13.03 13.26 25.88
CA GLY A 56 14.32 13.85 26.28
C GLY A 56 15.08 13.12 27.40
N GLU A 57 14.44 12.19 28.12
CA GLU A 57 15.11 11.26 29.05
C GLU A 57 15.34 9.92 28.36
N VAL A 58 16.61 9.63 28.07
CA VAL A 58 17.05 8.33 27.60
C VAL A 58 17.56 7.52 28.79
N ASP A 59 16.66 6.79 29.45
CA ASP A 59 17.08 5.73 30.36
C ASP A 59 17.27 4.44 29.55
N HIS A 60 18.45 4.29 28.96
CA HIS A 60 18.86 3.07 28.24
C HIS A 60 18.79 1.79 29.11
N ARG A 61 18.62 1.92 30.43
CA ARG A 61 18.50 0.78 31.35
C ARG A 61 17.06 0.30 31.55
N LYS A 62 16.06 0.96 30.94
CA LYS A 62 14.63 0.57 30.99
C LYS A 62 14.12 -0.20 29.78
N PHE A 63 15.00 -0.78 28.96
CA PHE A 63 14.62 -1.93 28.14
C PHE A 63 14.50 -3.16 29.03
N VAL A 64 13.40 -3.23 29.78
CA VAL A 64 12.95 -4.48 30.39
C VAL A 64 12.02 -5.15 29.39
N LEU A 65 12.50 -6.28 28.87
CA LEU A 65 11.73 -7.36 28.25
C LEU A 65 10.29 -7.42 28.78
N GLY A 66 9.33 -7.00 27.97
CA GLY A 66 7.93 -6.96 28.37
C GLY A 66 7.03 -6.69 27.17
N LYS A 67 6.95 -7.66 26.25
CA LYS A 67 5.94 -7.62 25.18
C LYS A 67 4.56 -7.59 25.84
N ILE A 68 3.78 -6.55 25.57
CA ILE A 68 2.41 -6.45 26.09
C ILE A 68 1.46 -6.99 25.04
N TYR A 69 0.90 -8.14 25.32
CA TYR A 69 -0.14 -8.77 24.52
C TYR A 69 -1.53 -8.33 25.00
N ILE A 70 -2.40 -8.02 24.05
CA ILE A 70 -3.79 -7.62 24.30
C ILE A 70 -4.69 -8.70 23.71
N PRO A 71 -5.34 -9.52 24.55
CA PRO A 71 -6.31 -10.50 24.08
C PRO A 71 -7.40 -9.84 23.21
N MET A 72 -7.71 -10.43 22.06
CA MET A 72 -8.62 -9.85 21.08
C MET A 72 -10.02 -9.57 21.64
N GLU A 73 -10.51 -10.44 22.53
CA GLU A 73 -11.78 -10.31 23.25
C GLU A 73 -11.82 -9.10 24.20
N ARG A 74 -10.68 -8.49 24.53
CA ARG A 74 -10.68 -7.20 25.24
C ARG A 74 -11.01 -6.04 24.30
N LEU A 75 -10.78 -6.19 23.00
CA LEU A 75 -10.96 -5.16 22.00
C LEU A 75 -12.30 -5.31 21.26
N PHE A 76 -12.76 -6.55 21.05
CA PHE A 76 -13.96 -6.88 20.31
C PHE A 76 -14.90 -7.78 21.09
N ASP A 77 -16.20 -7.69 20.79
CA ASP A 77 -17.23 -8.55 21.36
C ASP A 77 -17.09 -9.97 20.78
N GLN A 78 -16.58 -10.90 21.59
CA GLN A 78 -16.42 -12.30 21.20
C GLN A 78 -17.76 -12.95 20.90
N HIS A 79 -18.80 -12.71 21.70
CA HIS A 79 -20.11 -13.34 21.51
C HIS A 79 -20.72 -12.97 20.17
N LEU A 80 -20.57 -11.72 19.73
CA LEU A 80 -21.00 -11.31 18.41
C LEU A 80 -20.16 -11.97 17.30
N LEU A 81 -18.84 -12.05 17.45
CA LEU A 81 -17.98 -12.75 16.50
C LEU A 81 -18.32 -14.25 16.39
N SER A 82 -18.68 -14.89 17.52
CA SER A 82 -19.08 -16.30 17.59
C SER A 82 -20.32 -16.62 16.75
N LYS A 83 -21.16 -15.62 16.44
CA LYS A 83 -22.30 -15.77 15.52
C LYS A 83 -21.87 -15.92 14.06
N TYR A 84 -20.65 -15.52 13.71
CA TYR A 84 -20.11 -15.62 12.35
C TYR A 84 -19.19 -16.84 12.15
N VAL A 85 -18.31 -17.12 13.13
CA VAL A 85 -17.36 -18.23 13.15
C VAL A 85 -17.23 -18.76 14.57
N LYS A 86 -17.06 -20.08 14.77
CA LYS A 86 -16.80 -20.62 16.12
C LYS A 86 -15.48 -20.04 16.63
N THR A 87 -15.46 -19.58 17.88
CA THR A 87 -14.27 -18.98 18.51
C THR A 87 -13.90 -19.66 19.82
N ILE A 88 -12.64 -19.52 20.22
CA ILE A 88 -12.14 -19.92 21.54
C ILE A 88 -11.05 -18.95 22.00
N GLU A 89 -10.97 -18.67 23.30
CA GLU A 89 -9.88 -17.86 23.85
C GLU A 89 -8.55 -18.62 23.75
N PHE A 90 -7.45 -17.88 23.58
CA PHE A 90 -6.12 -18.49 23.44
C PHE A 90 -5.73 -19.37 24.62
N LYS A 91 -6.06 -18.96 25.86
CA LYS A 91 -5.78 -19.71 27.08
C LYS A 91 -6.44 -21.10 27.09
N ASP A 92 -7.68 -21.19 26.62
CA ASP A 92 -8.43 -22.44 26.59
C ASP A 92 -7.92 -23.35 25.46
N TYR A 93 -7.51 -22.74 24.34
CA TYR A 93 -6.82 -23.45 23.28
C TYR A 93 -5.51 -24.09 23.79
N LEU A 94 -4.70 -23.40 24.60
CA LEU A 94 -3.45 -23.97 25.15
C LEU A 94 -3.71 -25.22 25.99
N VAL A 95 -4.78 -25.24 26.77
CA VAL A 95 -5.18 -26.41 27.57
C VAL A 95 -5.58 -27.57 26.66
N ILE A 96 -6.40 -27.30 25.64
CA ILE A 96 -6.91 -28.32 24.71
C ILE A 96 -5.79 -28.88 23.81
N SER A 97 -4.90 -28.01 23.31
CA SER A 97 -3.80 -28.39 22.44
C SER A 97 -2.60 -28.94 23.21
N LYS A 98 -2.59 -28.84 24.55
CA LYS A 98 -1.41 -29.12 25.39
C LYS A 98 -0.20 -28.31 24.92
N GLN A 99 -0.42 -27.04 24.57
CA GLN A 99 0.58 -26.12 24.02
C GLN A 99 1.21 -26.60 22.69
N ARG A 100 0.50 -27.41 21.90
CA ARG A 100 0.99 -27.94 20.63
C ARG A 100 0.38 -27.25 19.40
N VAL A 101 1.22 -27.09 18.39
CA VAL A 101 0.87 -26.76 17.02
C VAL A 101 1.38 -27.93 16.17
N SER A 102 0.46 -28.71 15.61
CA SER A 102 0.84 -29.89 14.82
C SER A 102 1.30 -29.47 13.43
N THR A 103 0.60 -28.52 12.80
CA THR A 103 1.03 -27.93 11.52
C THR A 103 1.23 -26.42 11.64
N LEU A 104 2.46 -25.96 11.42
CA LEU A 104 2.77 -24.54 11.27
C LEU A 104 2.85 -24.16 9.78
N CYS A 105 1.84 -23.47 9.27
CA CYS A 105 1.84 -22.90 7.94
C CYS A 105 2.63 -21.58 7.91
N ARG A 106 3.71 -21.55 7.12
CA ARG A 106 4.55 -20.36 6.90
C ARG A 106 4.38 -19.80 5.52
N PHE A 107 4.38 -18.48 5.44
CA PHE A 107 4.30 -17.76 4.17
C PHE A 107 5.68 -17.25 3.75
N LYS A 108 6.37 -18.01 2.88
CA LYS A 108 7.65 -17.66 2.23
C LYS A 108 8.86 -17.42 3.16
N SER A 109 8.69 -17.28 4.48
CA SER A 109 9.76 -17.17 5.47
C SER A 109 10.12 -18.52 6.11
N LEU A 110 11.41 -18.73 6.40
CA LEU A 110 11.91 -19.82 7.24
C LEU A 110 12.04 -19.29 8.68
N HIS A 111 11.26 -19.82 9.62
CA HIS A 111 11.48 -19.60 11.05
C HIS A 111 12.20 -20.82 11.65
N ASN A 112 13.38 -20.66 12.26
CA ASN A 112 14.19 -21.80 12.68
C ASN A 112 14.08 -22.16 14.17
N HIS A 113 13.07 -21.68 14.89
CA HIS A 113 12.95 -21.86 16.35
C HIS A 113 11.56 -22.29 16.81
N LEU A 114 11.49 -22.85 18.02
CA LEU A 114 10.26 -22.95 18.81
C LEU A 114 9.53 -21.60 18.75
N ILE A 115 8.22 -21.63 18.50
CA ILE A 115 7.47 -20.38 18.39
C ILE A 115 7.15 -19.91 19.80
N ASP A 116 7.91 -18.94 20.29
CA ASP A 116 7.42 -18.08 21.36
C ASP A 116 6.29 -17.23 20.76
N SER A 117 5.07 -17.42 21.26
CA SER A 117 3.92 -16.66 20.82
C SER A 117 3.09 -16.21 22.00
N TYR A 118 2.79 -14.92 22.04
CA TYR A 118 1.95 -14.34 23.08
C TYR A 118 2.46 -14.52 24.51
N GLY A 119 3.78 -14.75 24.66
CA GLY A 119 4.44 -15.03 25.93
C GLY A 119 4.46 -16.51 26.32
N GLU A 120 3.97 -17.39 25.46
CA GLU A 120 3.83 -18.83 25.69
C GLU A 120 4.70 -19.61 24.71
N LYS A 121 5.30 -20.71 25.18
CA LYS A 121 6.07 -21.64 24.34
C LYS A 121 5.13 -22.61 23.66
N LEU A 122 5.06 -22.55 22.33
CA LEU A 122 4.31 -23.53 21.53
C LEU A 122 5.26 -24.59 20.96
N TYR A 123 4.95 -25.85 21.23
CA TYR A 123 5.64 -26.99 20.62
C TYR A 123 5.14 -27.16 19.19
N CYS A 124 6.06 -27.12 18.22
CA CYS A 124 5.74 -27.28 16.80
C CYS A 124 6.34 -28.59 16.29
N ASP A 125 5.48 -29.51 15.84
CA ASP A 125 5.91 -30.83 15.37
C ASP A 125 6.29 -30.78 13.87
N ASP A 126 5.42 -30.23 13.00
CA ASP A 126 5.67 -30.11 11.57
C ASP A 126 5.47 -28.67 11.06
N SER A 127 6.45 -28.17 10.29
CA SER A 127 6.35 -26.87 9.62
C SER A 127 6.13 -27.03 8.11
N LEU A 128 5.04 -26.46 7.60
CA LEU A 128 4.68 -26.49 6.19
C LEU A 128 4.86 -25.10 5.56
N LEU A 129 5.62 -25.02 4.47
CA LEU A 129 5.66 -23.82 3.64
C LEU A 129 4.40 -23.77 2.76
N VAL A 130 3.54 -22.78 2.97
CA VAL A 130 2.30 -22.60 2.22
C VAL A 130 2.44 -21.41 1.26
N ARG A 131 2.05 -21.60 0.00
CA ARG A 131 2.11 -20.54 -1.03
C ARG A 131 0.75 -19.89 -1.28
N HIS A 132 -0.34 -20.63 -1.08
CA HIS A 132 -1.72 -20.17 -1.29
C HIS A 132 -2.67 -20.63 -0.19
N ILE A 133 -3.69 -19.81 0.09
CA ILE A 133 -4.71 -20.10 1.11
C ILE A 133 -5.42 -21.45 0.90
N ASP A 134 -5.59 -21.86 -0.36
CA ASP A 134 -6.28 -23.10 -0.71
C ASP A 134 -5.49 -24.35 -0.32
N GLU A 135 -4.19 -24.23 -0.03
CA GLU A 135 -3.42 -25.32 0.57
C GLU A 135 -3.79 -25.52 2.04
N VAL A 136 -4.02 -24.42 2.79
CA VAL A 136 -4.49 -24.52 4.18
C VAL A 136 -5.86 -25.20 4.26
N LYS A 137 -6.73 -24.94 3.28
CA LYS A 137 -8.07 -25.55 3.22
C LYS A 137 -8.05 -27.08 3.08
N LYS A 138 -6.96 -27.63 2.57
CA LYS A 138 -6.78 -29.07 2.36
C LYS A 138 -6.18 -29.77 3.58
N LEU A 139 -5.73 -29.03 4.58
CA LEU A 139 -5.14 -29.60 5.78
C LEU A 139 -6.21 -30.25 6.65
N ASP A 140 -5.99 -31.52 7.00
CA ASP A 140 -6.86 -32.27 7.90
C ASP A 140 -6.46 -32.11 9.39
N ASP A 141 -5.24 -31.62 9.64
CA ASP A 141 -4.62 -31.47 10.95
C ASP A 141 -5.51 -30.71 11.97
N PRO A 142 -5.64 -31.20 13.22
CA PRO A 142 -6.50 -30.57 14.23
C PRO A 142 -5.97 -29.25 14.80
N PHE A 143 -4.68 -28.99 14.80
CA PHE A 143 -4.02 -27.83 15.41
C PHE A 143 -3.11 -27.13 14.40
N VAL A 144 -3.73 -26.36 13.51
CA VAL A 144 -3.02 -25.57 12.50
C VAL A 144 -2.76 -24.17 13.03
N ALA A 145 -1.51 -23.72 12.95
CA ALA A 145 -1.16 -22.33 13.15
C ALA A 145 -0.63 -21.70 11.86
N ILE A 146 -0.94 -20.44 11.65
CA ILE A 146 -0.48 -19.65 10.50
C ILE A 146 0.44 -18.55 11.01
N THR A 147 1.63 -18.44 10.40
CA THR A 147 2.57 -17.33 10.64
C THR A 147 3.08 -16.74 9.32
N GLY A 148 3.52 -15.49 9.37
CA GLY A 148 4.11 -14.79 8.22
C GLY A 148 3.43 -13.45 7.95
N TYR A 149 4.21 -12.37 7.96
CA TYR A 149 3.74 -11.01 7.71
C TYR A 149 4.17 -10.52 6.32
N LYS A 150 3.19 -10.14 5.51
CA LYS A 150 3.27 -9.07 4.51
C LYS A 150 1.85 -8.62 4.15
N ARG A 151 1.63 -7.31 4.07
CA ARG A 151 0.33 -6.69 3.70
C ARG A 151 -0.38 -7.48 2.59
N GLY A 152 -1.56 -8.03 2.89
CA GLY A 152 -2.49 -8.59 1.91
C GLY A 152 -2.07 -9.90 1.23
N MET A 153 -1.38 -10.80 1.94
CA MET A 153 -0.84 -12.02 1.34
C MET A 153 -1.81 -13.19 1.16
N PHE A 154 -3.07 -13.10 1.59
CA PHE A 154 -4.07 -14.11 1.27
C PHE A 154 -5.08 -13.61 0.24
N LEU A 155 -4.62 -13.35 -0.99
CA LEU A 155 -5.22 -13.76 -2.27
C LEU A 155 -4.68 -12.96 -3.47
N ILE A 156 -4.70 -13.65 -4.61
CA ILE A 156 -4.22 -13.26 -5.93
C ILE A 156 -4.89 -11.95 -6.42
N LYS A 157 -4.06 -11.06 -6.98
CA LYS A 157 -4.40 -9.84 -7.75
C LYS A 157 -5.17 -8.75 -6.96
N SER A 158 -4.39 -7.79 -6.46
CA SER A 158 -4.77 -6.48 -5.88
C SER A 158 -5.30 -6.48 -4.45
N SER A 159 -4.39 -6.33 -3.48
CA SER A 159 -4.70 -5.60 -2.26
C SER A 159 -4.67 -4.10 -2.53
N PRO A 160 -5.68 -3.35 -2.06
CA PRO A 160 -5.38 -2.46 -0.94
C PRO A 160 -6.43 -2.60 0.18
N ASN A 161 -6.63 -3.85 0.64
CA ASN A 161 -7.45 -4.35 1.78
C ASN A 161 -8.77 -5.10 1.47
N TRP A 162 -9.04 -5.50 0.21
CA TRP A 162 -9.77 -6.71 -0.22
C TRP A 162 -10.24 -6.58 -1.69
N PRO A 163 -10.25 -7.67 -2.48
CA PRO A 163 -10.65 -7.64 -3.88
C PRO A 163 -12.15 -7.34 -4.07
N ALA A 164 -12.51 -6.80 -5.24
CA ALA A 164 -13.89 -6.41 -5.57
C ALA A 164 -14.88 -7.58 -5.48
N GLU A 165 -14.43 -8.80 -5.80
CA GLU A 165 -15.23 -10.03 -5.73
C GLU A 165 -15.55 -10.51 -4.31
N ARG A 166 -14.82 -10.08 -3.27
CA ARG A 166 -15.04 -10.50 -1.87
C ARG A 166 -15.65 -9.41 -1.00
N GLN A 167 -16.12 -8.29 -1.56
CA GLN A 167 -16.67 -7.18 -0.76
C GLN A 167 -17.80 -7.60 0.18
N GLU A 168 -18.61 -8.59 -0.20
CA GLU A 168 -19.68 -9.09 0.66
C GLU A 168 -19.15 -9.76 1.94
N ASP A 169 -18.17 -10.66 1.80
CA ASP A 169 -17.55 -11.34 2.94
C ASP A 169 -16.82 -10.36 3.86
N TYR A 170 -16.25 -9.28 3.31
CA TYR A 170 -15.60 -8.23 4.10
C TYR A 170 -16.59 -7.58 5.06
N TRP A 171 -17.71 -7.10 4.52
CA TRP A 171 -18.73 -6.42 5.31
C TRP A 171 -19.43 -7.36 6.28
N LYS A 172 -19.60 -8.64 5.92
CA LYS A 172 -20.10 -9.67 6.83
C LYS A 172 -19.17 -9.85 8.02
N ILE A 173 -17.85 -10.00 7.83
CA ILE A 173 -16.93 -10.15 8.96
C ILE A 173 -16.86 -8.85 9.77
N ARG A 174 -16.70 -7.72 9.08
CA ARG A 174 -16.54 -6.40 9.70
C ARG A 174 -17.74 -6.02 10.56
N SER A 175 -18.96 -6.44 10.20
CA SER A 175 -20.18 -6.19 10.99
C SER A 175 -20.23 -7.00 12.30
N HIS A 176 -19.52 -8.12 12.38
CA HIS A 176 -19.40 -8.96 13.59
C HIS A 176 -18.19 -8.57 14.47
N LEU A 177 -17.22 -7.82 13.93
CA LEU A 177 -16.13 -7.20 14.70
C LEU A 177 -16.57 -5.87 15.32
N LYS A 178 -17.49 -5.95 16.29
CA LYS A 178 -17.89 -4.79 17.10
C LYS A 178 -16.94 -4.60 18.27
N TYR A 179 -16.64 -3.34 18.60
CA TYR A 179 -15.79 -3.04 19.74
C TYR A 179 -16.44 -3.53 21.04
N HIS A 180 -15.62 -3.98 21.98
CA HIS A 180 -16.09 -4.42 23.29
C HIS A 180 -16.79 -3.27 24.04
N SER A 181 -17.91 -3.56 24.73
CA SER A 181 -18.76 -2.59 25.43
C SER A 181 -17.99 -1.65 26.37
N ARG A 182 -17.03 -2.19 27.12
CA ARG A 182 -16.03 -1.43 27.92
C ARG A 182 -15.40 -0.24 27.20
N LEU A 183 -15.01 -0.39 25.93
CA LEU A 183 -14.38 0.67 25.15
C LEU A 183 -15.42 1.70 24.70
N GLU A 184 -16.62 1.24 24.37
CA GLU A 184 -17.77 2.09 24.04
C GLU A 184 -18.17 2.97 25.23
N VAL A 185 -18.25 2.39 26.44
CA VAL A 185 -18.53 3.13 27.69
C VAL A 185 -17.47 4.19 27.93
N LYS A 186 -16.18 3.86 27.83
CA LYS A 186 -15.09 4.83 27.96
C LYS A 186 -15.17 5.97 26.95
N ALA A 187 -15.54 5.67 25.71
CA ALA A 187 -15.72 6.66 24.67
C ALA A 187 -16.89 7.60 25.00
N ASP A 188 -18.03 7.05 25.44
CA ASP A 188 -19.22 7.84 25.76
C ASP A 188 -19.07 8.67 27.03
N GLU A 189 -18.41 8.13 28.06
CA GLU A 189 -18.04 8.89 29.25
C GLU A 189 -17.16 10.09 28.91
N PHE A 190 -16.16 9.91 28.04
CA PHE A 190 -15.32 11.01 27.58
C PHE A 190 -16.13 12.04 26.78
N ARG A 191 -16.98 11.59 25.85
CA ARG A 191 -17.85 12.48 25.05
C ARG A 191 -18.76 13.33 25.93
N ARG A 192 -19.33 12.74 26.99
CA ARG A 192 -20.15 13.43 27.99
C ARG A 192 -19.32 14.39 28.83
N LYS A 193 -18.21 13.95 29.40
CA LYS A 193 -17.32 14.77 30.25
C LYS A 193 -16.71 15.96 29.52
N LYS A 194 -16.45 15.84 28.22
CA LYS A 194 -15.96 16.93 27.36
C LYS A 194 -17.06 17.71 26.67
N GLU A 195 -18.33 17.39 26.96
CA GLU A 195 -19.51 18.05 26.40
C GLU A 195 -19.40 18.21 24.88
N LEU A 196 -19.01 17.13 24.19
CA LEU A 196 -18.72 17.22 22.76
C LEU A 196 -19.95 17.56 21.91
N GLY A 197 -21.17 17.21 22.37
CA GLY A 197 -22.41 17.53 21.67
C GLY A 197 -22.40 17.09 20.20
N LYS A 198 -22.68 18.03 19.29
CA LYS A 198 -22.37 17.88 17.86
C LYS A 198 -20.93 18.31 17.60
N TYR A 199 -20.10 17.42 17.06
CA TYR A 199 -18.67 17.66 16.90
C TYR A 199 -18.11 17.11 15.60
N LEU A 200 -16.96 17.67 15.24
CA LEU A 200 -16.09 17.21 14.18
C LEU A 200 -14.97 16.37 14.77
N ALA A 201 -14.70 15.19 14.21
CA ALA A 201 -13.52 14.41 14.54
C ALA A 201 -12.45 14.52 13.44
N VAL A 202 -11.20 14.53 13.84
CA VAL A 202 -10.05 14.64 12.96
C VAL A 202 -9.05 13.56 13.36
N HIS A 203 -8.64 12.77 12.37
CA HIS A 203 -7.51 11.87 12.48
C HIS A 203 -6.34 12.46 11.71
N TRP A 204 -5.23 12.72 12.40
CA TRP A 204 -4.03 13.29 11.81
C TRP A 204 -2.79 12.68 12.45
N ARG A 205 -1.83 12.18 11.67
CA ARG A 205 -0.64 11.48 12.18
C ARG A 205 0.66 11.88 11.51
N ARG A 206 1.78 11.70 12.23
CA ARG A 206 3.13 11.95 11.69
C ARG A 206 3.46 10.85 10.68
N GLY A 207 3.79 11.24 9.45
CA GLY A 207 3.98 10.32 8.32
C GLY A 207 2.72 10.06 7.48
N ASP A 208 1.56 10.64 7.84
CA ASP A 208 0.46 10.76 6.89
C ASP A 208 0.83 11.84 5.84
N ARG A 209 0.50 11.64 4.55
CA ARG A 209 0.87 12.52 3.40
C ARG A 209 0.36 13.98 3.46
N VAL A 210 -0.23 14.40 4.57
CA VAL A 210 -0.76 15.77 4.83
C VAL A 210 -0.01 16.44 5.98
N HIS A 211 0.98 15.76 6.58
CA HIS A 211 2.01 16.47 7.33
C HIS A 211 2.79 17.31 6.31
N PRO A 212 3.04 18.62 6.55
CA PRO A 212 3.85 19.42 5.64
C PRO A 212 5.15 18.67 5.34
N GLU A 213 5.46 18.54 4.04
CA GLU A 213 6.62 17.78 3.53
C GLU A 213 7.84 18.08 4.41
N MET A 214 8.32 17.07 5.14
CA MET A 214 9.73 17.04 5.52
C MET A 214 10.44 16.55 4.27
N LYS A 215 11.21 17.44 3.63
CA LYS A 215 12.10 17.02 2.55
C LYS A 215 13.03 15.94 3.10
N SER A 216 13.33 14.99 2.25
CA SER A 216 14.15 13.83 2.57
C SER A 216 15.56 14.23 3.02
N VAL A 217 16.15 13.38 3.86
CA VAL A 217 17.53 13.38 4.40
C VAL A 217 17.66 14.08 5.76
N ALA A 218 17.94 13.25 6.78
CA ALA A 218 18.03 13.62 8.19
C ALA A 218 16.74 14.24 8.76
N GLU A 219 16.66 14.32 10.09
CA GLU A 219 15.69 15.13 10.79
C GLU A 219 15.98 16.62 10.52
N GLU A 220 15.90 17.06 9.27
CA GLU A 220 15.64 18.47 8.99
C GLU A 220 14.20 18.73 9.41
N ILE A 221 14.05 18.98 10.72
CA ILE A 221 13.21 20.05 11.25
C ILE A 221 13.04 21.05 10.11
N VAL A 222 11.80 21.27 9.65
CA VAL A 222 11.54 22.42 8.78
C VAL A 222 12.04 23.63 9.58
N THR A 223 13.25 24.10 9.26
CA THR A 223 13.91 25.20 9.96
C THR A 223 13.15 26.51 9.72
N ASP A 224 12.28 26.51 8.70
CA ASP A 224 11.34 27.57 8.39
C ASP A 224 9.95 27.30 9.01
N ASP A 225 9.80 27.67 10.29
CA ASP A 225 8.56 27.62 11.07
C ASP A 225 7.36 28.26 10.30
N TYR A 226 7.62 29.25 9.43
CA TYR A 226 6.57 29.95 8.68
C TYR A 226 5.91 29.09 7.61
N LEU A 227 6.68 28.39 6.77
CA LEU A 227 6.12 27.55 5.70
C LEU A 227 5.31 26.38 6.28
N MET A 228 5.77 25.82 7.40
CA MET A 228 5.10 24.75 8.12
C MET A 228 3.73 25.19 8.63
N ARG A 229 3.68 26.33 9.33
CA ARG A 229 2.46 26.94 9.86
C ARG A 229 1.44 27.21 8.76
N ARG A 230 1.89 27.82 7.65
CA ARG A 230 1.04 28.12 6.49
C ARG A 230 0.39 26.87 5.91
N ARG A 231 1.12 25.77 5.79
CA ARG A 231 0.59 24.48 5.28
C ARG A 231 -0.42 23.85 6.25
N ILE A 232 -0.15 23.89 7.55
CA ILE A 232 -1.11 23.41 8.57
C ILE A 232 -2.38 24.26 8.53
N ASP A 233 -2.25 25.58 8.35
CA ASP A 233 -3.39 26.47 8.23
C ASP A 233 -4.23 26.13 6.98
N GLU A 234 -3.60 26.07 5.80
CA GLU A 234 -4.26 25.83 4.52
C GLU A 234 -4.92 24.43 4.42
N TYR A 235 -4.22 23.38 4.87
CA TYR A 235 -4.62 21.99 4.62
C TYR A 235 -5.21 21.27 5.83
N LEU A 236 -5.29 21.90 6.98
CA LEU A 236 -5.92 21.29 8.15
C LEU A 236 -6.90 22.25 8.79
N ILE A 237 -6.44 23.42 9.20
CA ILE A 237 -7.24 24.31 10.05
C ILE A 237 -8.36 25.00 9.29
N GLU A 238 -8.09 25.60 8.13
CA GLU A 238 -9.13 26.33 7.38
C GLU A 238 -10.28 25.40 6.90
N PRO A 239 -10.02 24.18 6.40
CA PRO A 239 -11.08 23.22 6.08
C PRO A 239 -11.89 22.75 7.30
N ILE A 240 -11.24 22.59 8.45
CA ILE A 240 -11.90 22.30 9.72
C ILE A 240 -12.81 23.46 10.13
N LYS A 241 -12.28 24.70 10.16
CA LYS A 241 -13.03 25.91 10.53
C LYS A 241 -14.23 26.11 9.63
N LYS A 242 -14.06 25.97 8.31
CA LYS A 242 -15.15 26.07 7.34
C LYS A 242 -16.25 25.05 7.64
N THR A 243 -15.88 23.79 7.88
CA THR A 243 -16.86 22.73 8.20
C THR A 243 -17.57 23.00 9.52
N MET A 244 -16.85 23.50 10.52
CA MET A 244 -17.43 23.88 11.80
C MET A 244 -18.43 25.02 11.64
N HIS A 245 -18.07 26.07 10.90
CA HIS A 245 -18.94 27.21 10.62
C HIS A 245 -20.20 26.77 9.86
N ASP A 246 -20.04 26.10 8.71
CA ASP A 246 -21.13 25.68 7.84
C ASP A 246 -22.14 24.76 8.56
N ASN A 247 -21.70 24.04 9.61
CA ASN A 247 -22.52 23.06 10.32
C ASN A 247 -22.75 23.39 11.80
N LYS A 248 -22.45 24.63 12.24
CA LYS A 248 -22.64 25.13 13.61
C LYS A 248 -22.02 24.21 14.68
N LEU A 249 -20.79 23.75 14.44
CA LEU A 249 -20.05 22.89 15.37
C LEU A 249 -19.12 23.73 16.25
N THR A 250 -19.06 23.42 17.54
CA THR A 250 -18.25 24.18 18.53
C THR A 250 -17.06 23.39 19.07
N ARG A 251 -16.94 22.10 18.71
CA ARG A 251 -15.93 21.18 19.25
C ARG A 251 -15.25 20.38 18.16
N VAL A 252 -13.94 20.18 18.31
CA VAL A 252 -13.13 19.28 17.49
C VAL A 252 -12.55 18.20 18.38
N PHE A 253 -12.73 16.92 18.02
CA PHE A 253 -11.98 15.82 18.61
C PHE A 253 -10.78 15.49 17.73
N LEU A 254 -9.57 15.49 18.29
CA LEU A 254 -8.34 15.16 17.57
C LEU A 254 -7.79 13.81 18.05
N ALA A 255 -7.78 12.82 17.16
CA ALA A 255 -7.03 11.58 17.31
C ALA A 255 -5.70 11.71 16.57
N THR A 256 -4.58 11.69 17.29
CA THR A 256 -3.27 11.95 16.70
C THR A 256 -2.16 11.13 17.36
N ASN A 257 -1.16 10.76 16.56
CA ASN A 257 0.16 10.34 17.05
C ASN A 257 1.27 11.33 16.62
N SER A 258 0.91 12.41 15.91
CA SER A 258 1.80 13.53 15.59
C SER A 258 1.72 14.57 16.68
N GLY A 259 2.88 14.86 17.26
CA GLY A 259 3.14 16.21 17.71
C GLY A 259 4.24 16.26 18.73
N THR A 260 5.35 16.88 18.33
CA THR A 260 6.10 17.69 19.30
C THR A 260 5.11 18.63 20.01
N LYS A 261 5.40 19.01 21.25
CA LYS A 261 4.57 19.93 22.06
C LYS A 261 4.12 21.17 21.27
N TRP A 262 4.96 21.63 20.35
CA TRP A 262 4.69 22.73 19.43
C TRP A 262 3.45 22.51 18.54
N HIS A 263 3.33 21.37 17.85
CA HIS A 263 2.20 21.09 16.94
C HIS A 263 0.86 21.11 17.66
N LEU A 264 0.81 20.46 18.83
CA LEU A 264 -0.42 20.40 19.62
C LEU A 264 -0.81 21.77 20.15
N ASN A 265 0.16 22.58 20.59
CA ASN A 265 -0.08 23.96 21.00
C ASN A 265 -0.55 24.82 19.83
N TYR A 266 0.07 24.67 18.67
CA TYR A 266 -0.30 25.38 17.45
C TYR A 266 -1.77 25.10 17.06
N LEU A 267 -2.17 23.84 17.02
CA LEU A 267 -3.53 23.45 16.72
C LEU A 267 -4.53 23.94 17.78
N ARG A 268 -4.20 23.78 19.07
CA ARG A 268 -5.07 24.23 20.18
C ARG A 268 -5.29 25.74 20.20
N SER A 269 -4.30 26.52 19.75
CA SER A 269 -4.44 27.98 19.65
C SER A 269 -5.42 28.42 18.55
N ARG A 270 -5.82 27.52 17.64
CA ARG A 270 -6.62 27.85 16.44
C ARG A 270 -7.93 27.08 16.34
N LEU A 271 -8.06 25.97 17.08
CA LEU A 271 -9.20 25.07 17.04
C LEU A 271 -9.60 24.64 18.47
N PRO A 272 -10.90 24.51 18.79
CA PRO A 272 -11.36 24.07 20.10
C PRO A 272 -11.23 22.55 20.27
N ILE A 273 -9.98 22.11 20.42
CA ILE A 273 -9.59 20.70 20.39
C ILE A 273 -9.78 20.03 21.74
N SER A 274 -10.44 18.88 21.70
CA SER A 274 -10.44 17.86 22.76
C SER A 274 -9.65 16.63 22.29
N MET A 275 -8.84 16.07 23.19
CA MET A 275 -8.06 14.85 22.92
C MET A 275 -8.32 13.84 24.03
N TYR A 276 -8.29 12.55 23.68
CA TYR A 276 -8.36 11.50 24.69
C TYR A 276 -7.07 11.49 25.52
N PRO A 277 -7.12 11.33 26.86
CA PRO A 277 -5.93 11.45 27.69
C PRO A 277 -4.86 10.42 27.31
N PRO A 278 -3.57 10.81 27.28
CA PRO A 278 -2.49 9.86 27.06
C PRO A 278 -2.40 8.87 28.23
N ALA A 279 -1.90 7.67 27.98
CA ALA A 279 -1.69 6.65 29.02
C ALA A 279 -0.20 6.43 29.31
N ARG A 280 0.12 6.18 30.58
CA ARG A 280 1.48 5.87 31.04
C ARG A 280 1.96 4.48 30.57
N SER A 281 1.09 3.47 30.57
CA SER A 281 1.45 2.12 30.11
C SER A 281 1.10 1.88 28.64
N TRP A 282 1.96 1.14 27.94
CA TRP A 282 1.78 0.78 26.52
C TRP A 282 0.46 0.05 26.26
N ARG A 283 0.09 -0.90 27.13
CA ARG A 283 -1.22 -1.60 27.07
C ARG A 283 -2.38 -0.61 26.96
N LYS A 284 -2.38 0.40 27.82
CA LYS A 284 -3.44 1.41 27.89
C LYS A 284 -3.37 2.35 26.69
N ARG A 285 -2.19 2.64 26.13
CA ARG A 285 -2.06 3.45 24.90
C ARG A 285 -2.73 2.76 23.71
N GLU A 286 -2.49 1.46 23.54
CA GLU A 286 -3.13 0.69 22.47
C GLU A 286 -4.65 0.61 22.67
N GLU A 287 -5.12 0.26 23.87
CA GLU A 287 -6.56 0.29 24.19
C GLU A 287 -7.19 1.67 23.95
N ASN A 288 -6.49 2.76 24.30
CA ASN A 288 -6.96 4.13 24.07
C ASN A 288 -7.11 4.43 22.57
N SER A 289 -6.25 3.88 21.72
CA SER A 289 -6.36 4.07 20.27
C SER A 289 -7.69 3.54 19.71
N PHE A 290 -8.23 2.45 20.27
CA PHE A 290 -9.57 1.94 19.93
C PHE A 290 -10.68 2.84 20.48
N VAL A 291 -10.51 3.40 21.68
CA VAL A 291 -11.45 4.40 22.22
C VAL A 291 -11.49 5.65 21.34
N GLU A 292 -10.34 6.12 20.85
CA GLU A 292 -10.26 7.23 19.89
C GLU A 292 -10.99 6.91 18.58
N GLN A 293 -10.86 5.69 18.04
CA GLN A 293 -11.61 5.26 16.85
C GLN A 293 -13.12 5.30 17.10
N ILE A 294 -13.58 4.84 18.26
CA ILE A 294 -15.00 4.89 18.64
C ILE A 294 -15.47 6.35 18.68
N ILE A 295 -14.75 7.24 19.37
CA ILE A 295 -15.10 8.66 19.45
C ILE A 295 -15.15 9.29 18.06
N CYS A 296 -14.18 9.00 17.18
CA CYS A 296 -14.17 9.48 15.80
C CYS A 296 -15.37 8.94 15.00
N SER A 297 -15.71 7.66 15.15
CA SER A 297 -16.85 7.04 14.45
C SER A 297 -18.19 7.63 14.90
N LYS A 298 -18.28 8.05 16.17
CA LYS A 298 -19.47 8.69 16.75
C LYS A 298 -19.61 10.18 16.39
N ALA A 299 -18.61 10.81 15.80
CA ALA A 299 -18.68 12.21 15.39
C ALA A 299 -19.77 12.47 14.34
N ASN A 300 -20.22 13.72 14.23
CA ASN A 300 -21.10 14.14 13.15
C ASN A 300 -20.31 14.10 11.85
N TYR A 301 -19.14 14.73 11.85
CA TYR A 301 -18.25 14.84 10.70
C TYR A 301 -16.88 14.22 11.02
N PHE A 302 -16.18 13.69 10.02
CA PHE A 302 -14.87 13.08 10.21
C PHE A 302 -13.88 13.46 9.10
N PHE A 303 -12.66 13.87 9.50
CA PHE A 303 -11.52 14.15 8.61
C PHE A 303 -10.39 13.14 8.82
N SER A 304 -9.72 12.73 7.73
CA SER A 304 -8.49 11.92 7.77
C SER A 304 -7.58 12.20 6.57
N SER A 305 -6.31 11.76 6.65
CA SER A 305 -5.28 11.92 5.61
C SER A 305 -4.85 10.56 5.00
N PRO A 306 -4.62 10.40 3.67
CA PRO A 306 -5.14 11.15 2.52
C PRO A 306 -6.28 10.44 1.73
N PHE A 307 -7.22 11.26 1.28
CA PHE A 307 -8.05 11.32 0.04
C PHE A 307 -8.68 10.12 -0.66
N ASN A 308 -8.47 8.88 -0.25
CA ASN A 308 -9.21 7.78 -0.87
C ASN A 308 -9.46 6.67 0.13
N TYR A 309 -10.66 6.08 0.11
CA TYR A 309 -10.98 4.86 0.87
C TYR A 309 -9.92 3.76 0.66
N GLN A 310 -9.26 3.74 -0.51
CA GLN A 310 -8.18 2.83 -0.88
C GLN A 310 -6.75 3.29 -0.47
N ARG A 311 -6.59 4.51 0.07
CA ARG A 311 -5.28 5.13 0.40
C ARG A 311 -5.21 5.77 1.80
N CYS A 312 -6.28 5.72 2.60
CA CYS A 312 -6.28 6.18 3.99
C CYS A 312 -5.52 5.20 4.91
N SER A 313 -5.00 5.69 6.04
CA SER A 313 -4.35 4.82 7.04
C SER A 313 -5.29 3.70 7.53
N SER A 314 -4.72 2.57 7.96
CA SER A 314 -5.48 1.47 8.57
C SER A 314 -6.36 1.98 9.72
N PHE A 315 -5.87 2.89 10.56
CA PHE A 315 -6.63 3.49 11.65
C PHE A 315 -7.87 4.27 11.15
N ALA A 316 -7.70 5.14 10.15
CA ALA A 316 -8.81 5.89 9.56
C ALA A 316 -9.82 4.95 8.89
N ARG A 317 -9.34 3.87 8.27
CA ARG A 317 -10.21 2.90 7.61
C ARG A 317 -11.17 2.23 8.59
N TRP A 318 -10.68 1.84 9.77
CA TRP A 318 -11.52 1.26 10.82
C TRP A 318 -12.63 2.19 11.29
N ILE A 319 -12.35 3.50 11.36
CA ILE A 319 -13.32 4.55 11.69
C ILE A 319 -14.37 4.66 10.58
N ILE A 320 -13.94 4.72 9.32
CA ILE A 320 -14.84 4.86 8.17
C ILE A 320 -15.78 3.66 8.09
N ASP A 321 -15.27 2.44 8.25
CA ASP A 321 -16.09 1.23 8.27
C ASP A 321 -17.14 1.25 9.39
N ALA A 322 -16.74 1.70 10.59
CA ALA A 322 -17.67 1.82 11.72
C ALA A 322 -18.80 2.83 11.44
N ARG A 323 -18.48 3.96 10.80
CA ARG A 323 -19.46 4.98 10.39
C ARG A 323 -20.42 4.47 9.32
N ILE A 324 -19.91 3.70 8.35
CA ILE A 324 -20.73 3.05 7.33
C ILE A 324 -21.71 2.07 7.97
N LEU A 325 -21.21 1.19 8.86
CA LEU A 325 -22.04 0.22 9.58
C LEU A 325 -23.06 0.85 10.51
N SER A 326 -22.81 2.05 11.04
CA SER A 326 -23.77 2.79 11.87
C SER A 326 -24.78 3.62 11.06
N GLY A 327 -24.83 3.46 9.73
CA GLY A 327 -25.77 4.17 8.87
C GLY A 327 -25.47 5.66 8.66
N LYS A 328 -24.32 6.17 9.15
CA LYS A 328 -23.91 7.57 8.97
C LYS A 328 -23.39 7.88 7.57
N GLY A 329 -23.14 6.84 6.76
CA GLY A 329 -22.73 6.95 5.35
C GLY A 329 -21.32 7.51 5.15
N ASP A 330 -20.83 7.43 3.92
CA ASP A 330 -19.53 8.00 3.49
C ASP A 330 -19.63 9.52 3.23
N SER A 331 -20.86 10.06 3.15
CA SER A 331 -21.17 11.44 2.75
C SER A 331 -20.88 12.52 3.79
N VAL A 332 -20.59 12.14 5.05
CA VAL A 332 -20.30 13.08 6.15
C VAL A 332 -18.80 13.12 6.49
N SER A 333 -17.98 12.49 5.64
CA SER A 333 -16.53 12.54 5.71
C SER A 333 -16.05 13.60 4.71
N TYR A 334 -15.95 14.87 5.13
CA TYR A 334 -15.28 15.86 4.28
C TYR A 334 -13.82 15.43 4.13
N GLN A 335 -13.36 15.34 2.89
CA GLN A 335 -11.97 15.10 2.57
C GLN A 335 -11.33 16.48 2.38
N ILE A 336 -10.26 16.80 3.11
CA ILE A 336 -9.56 18.10 3.03
C ILE A 336 -8.87 18.31 1.66
N LYS A 337 -9.59 18.69 0.60
CA LYS A 337 -8.99 18.83 -0.73
C LYS A 337 -7.73 19.71 -0.68
N MET A 338 -6.53 19.12 -0.85
CA MET A 338 -5.30 19.88 -1.08
C MET A 338 -5.51 20.67 -2.38
N GLY A 339 -5.42 21.99 -2.29
CA GLY A 339 -5.76 22.90 -3.37
C GLY A 339 -4.92 22.69 -4.62
N THR A 340 -5.46 21.99 -5.61
CA THR A 340 -5.25 22.36 -7.01
C THR A 340 -6.46 23.21 -7.41
N LYS A 341 -6.21 24.46 -7.79
CA LYS A 341 -7.26 25.37 -8.29
C LYS A 341 -8.06 24.66 -9.39
N GLY A 342 -9.37 24.58 -9.18
CA GLY A 342 -10.36 24.25 -10.20
C GLY A 342 -10.60 22.77 -10.42
N GLU A 343 -11.32 22.11 -9.51
CA GLU A 343 -12.23 21.01 -9.86
C GLU A 343 -13.34 20.97 -8.79
N GLY A 344 -14.60 20.89 -9.21
CA GLY A 344 -15.76 20.81 -8.30
C GLY A 344 -15.85 19.48 -7.53
N PRO A 345 -16.91 19.27 -6.74
CA PRO A 345 -17.08 18.08 -5.91
C PRO A 345 -17.16 16.81 -6.77
N VAL A 346 -16.23 15.89 -6.56
CA VAL A 346 -16.23 14.56 -7.19
C VAL A 346 -17.34 13.72 -6.56
N ARG A 347 -18.51 13.66 -7.21
CA ARG A 347 -19.53 12.64 -6.92
C ARG A 347 -18.94 11.25 -7.27
N LYS A 348 -18.79 10.37 -6.28
CA LYS A 348 -18.44 8.95 -6.47
C LYS A 348 -19.67 8.09 -6.82
N PRO A 349 -19.46 6.90 -7.43
CA PRO A 349 -20.53 6.07 -7.99
C PRO A 349 -21.36 5.33 -6.92
N ASN A 350 -22.68 5.32 -7.14
CA ASN A 350 -23.71 4.64 -6.34
C ASN A 350 -23.60 3.09 -6.41
N VAL A 351 -22.63 2.49 -5.71
CA VAL A 351 -22.60 1.03 -5.50
C VAL A 351 -23.46 0.64 -4.27
N LEU A 352 -23.49 1.48 -3.23
CA LEU A 352 -24.26 1.23 -2.01
C LEU A 352 -25.78 1.38 -2.19
N ALA A 353 -26.24 2.16 -3.18
CA ALA A 353 -27.66 2.28 -3.49
C ALA A 353 -28.26 0.94 -4.00
N ARG A 354 -27.47 0.11 -4.69
CA ARG A 354 -27.89 -1.21 -5.17
C ARG A 354 -27.98 -2.26 -4.07
N LEU A 355 -27.10 -2.19 -3.06
CA LEU A 355 -27.13 -3.09 -1.90
C LEU A 355 -28.25 -2.72 -0.91
N ARG A 356 -28.55 -1.43 -0.74
CA ARG A 356 -29.72 -0.96 0.01
C ARG A 356 -31.03 -1.48 -0.60
N HIS A 357 -31.15 -1.47 -1.92
CA HIS A 357 -32.37 -1.95 -2.59
C HIS A 357 -32.62 -3.45 -2.37
N LYS A 358 -31.57 -4.28 -2.30
CA LYS A 358 -31.72 -5.74 -2.10
C LYS A 358 -32.02 -6.16 -0.67
N LEU A 359 -31.55 -5.38 0.32
CA LEU A 359 -31.78 -5.67 1.75
C LEU A 359 -33.08 -5.04 2.29
N ILE A 360 -33.64 -4.05 1.58
CA ILE A 360 -34.84 -3.30 2.00
C ILE A 360 -36.08 -3.67 1.17
N SER A 361 -35.95 -4.37 0.02
CA SER A 361 -37.11 -4.75 -0.82
C SER A 361 -37.97 -5.92 -0.31
N LYS A 362 -37.88 -6.26 0.98
CA LYS A 362 -38.87 -7.11 1.67
C LYS A 362 -39.85 -6.25 2.49
N SER A 363 -40.42 -5.21 1.87
CA SER A 363 -41.58 -4.49 2.39
C SER A 363 -42.03 -3.38 1.43
N GLY A 364 -43.23 -3.53 0.88
CA GLY A 364 -44.21 -2.43 0.71
C GLY A 364 -43.94 -1.31 -0.29
N SER A 365 -44.68 -1.40 -1.40
CA SER A 365 -45.17 -0.42 -2.39
C SER A 365 -45.16 1.12 -2.13
N LEU A 366 -45.22 1.84 -3.27
CA LEU A 366 -45.75 3.20 -3.56
C LEU A 366 -44.85 4.44 -3.34
N LEU A 367 -44.37 5.06 -4.44
CA LEU A 367 -44.86 6.35 -4.96
C LEU A 367 -44.05 6.89 -6.16
N LYS A 368 -44.71 7.79 -6.89
CA LYS A 368 -44.60 8.12 -8.31
C LYS A 368 -43.49 9.11 -8.70
N LYS A 369 -43.18 9.04 -10.01
CA LYS A 369 -42.49 9.97 -10.92
C LYS A 369 -42.61 11.47 -10.60
N SER A 370 -41.53 12.21 -10.85
CA SER A 370 -41.59 13.53 -11.49
C SER A 370 -40.39 13.72 -12.44
N GLN A 371 -40.71 14.19 -13.65
CA GLN A 371 -39.79 14.55 -14.74
C GLN A 371 -39.30 15.98 -14.53
N ILE A 372 -38.01 16.26 -14.73
CA ILE A 372 -37.52 17.60 -15.10
C ILE A 372 -36.39 17.48 -16.14
N ALA A 373 -36.68 18.07 -17.31
CA ALA A 373 -35.85 18.67 -18.37
C ALA A 373 -34.43 18.13 -18.64
N THR A 374 -34.33 17.40 -19.74
CA THR A 374 -33.12 17.12 -20.51
C THR A 374 -32.77 18.31 -21.41
N SER A 375 -31.78 19.13 -21.04
CA SER A 375 -31.15 20.04 -22.01
C SER A 375 -29.68 20.42 -21.75
N ASP A 376 -29.09 20.15 -20.58
CA ASP A 376 -27.68 20.58 -20.31
C ASP A 376 -26.64 19.44 -20.21
N VAL A 377 -26.99 18.22 -20.63
CA VAL A 377 -26.12 17.03 -20.53
C VAL A 377 -25.16 16.88 -21.73
N THR A 378 -25.37 17.62 -22.82
CA THR A 378 -24.66 17.35 -24.09
C THR A 378 -23.26 17.98 -24.19
N LYS A 379 -22.88 18.90 -23.28
CA LYS A 379 -21.54 19.52 -23.32
C LYS A 379 -20.49 18.89 -22.38
N TYR A 380 -20.87 17.94 -21.53
CA TYR A 380 -19.95 17.23 -20.62
C TYR A 380 -19.58 15.81 -21.07
N ILE A 381 -20.08 15.36 -22.24
CA ILE A 381 -19.91 13.99 -22.75
C ILE A 381 -18.71 13.81 -23.71
N THR A 382 -18.00 14.88 -24.08
CA THR A 382 -16.91 14.79 -25.08
C THR A 382 -15.51 14.46 -24.54
N HIS A 383 -15.33 14.14 -23.25
CA HIS A 383 -14.01 13.75 -22.70
C HIS A 383 -13.92 12.34 -22.06
N GLN A 384 -14.88 11.44 -22.35
CA GLN A 384 -14.79 10.02 -21.94
C GLN A 384 -14.65 8.99 -23.08
N ARG A 385 -14.32 9.41 -24.32
CA ARG A 385 -14.29 8.48 -25.47
C ARG A 385 -13.01 7.65 -25.68
N ASP A 386 -11.97 7.77 -24.85
CA ASP A 386 -10.68 7.06 -25.07
C ASP A 386 -10.39 5.90 -24.09
N ARG A 387 -11.38 5.45 -23.30
CA ARG A 387 -11.23 4.21 -22.51
C ARG A 387 -11.52 2.98 -23.38
N GLY A 388 -10.47 2.25 -23.78
CA GLY A 388 -10.57 0.82 -24.07
C GLY A 388 -10.45 0.36 -25.53
N LYS A 389 -9.62 0.97 -26.37
CA LYS A 389 -9.25 0.36 -27.65
C LYS A 389 -7.95 -0.45 -27.51
N THR A 390 -8.00 -1.71 -27.96
CA THR A 390 -6.80 -2.55 -28.11
C THR A 390 -6.20 -2.26 -29.48
N ILE A 391 -4.89 -2.06 -29.54
CA ILE A 391 -4.12 -1.88 -30.77
C ILE A 391 -3.12 -3.02 -30.96
N ARG A 392 -2.60 -3.17 -32.18
CA ARG A 392 -1.54 -4.12 -32.49
C ARG A 392 -0.18 -3.46 -32.26
N GLY A 393 0.69 -4.12 -31.50
CA GLY A 393 2.09 -3.75 -31.34
C GLY A 393 3.01 -4.77 -31.98
N LEU A 394 4.21 -4.33 -32.34
CA LEU A 394 5.31 -5.16 -32.81
C LEU A 394 6.51 -4.92 -31.92
N LEU A 395 7.07 -6.00 -31.40
CA LEU A 395 8.39 -5.99 -30.76
C LEU A 395 9.45 -5.86 -31.89
N PHE A 396 10.52 -6.66 -31.83
CA PHE A 396 11.47 -6.81 -32.94
C PHE A 396 10.99 -7.86 -33.96
N ASP A 397 11.56 -7.86 -35.17
CA ASP A 397 11.30 -8.83 -36.24
C ASP A 397 9.81 -9.12 -36.49
N GLN A 398 8.97 -8.08 -36.49
CA GLN A 398 7.52 -8.18 -36.71
C GLN A 398 6.75 -9.07 -35.72
N ARG A 399 7.32 -9.36 -34.53
CA ARG A 399 6.68 -10.22 -33.54
C ARG A 399 5.50 -9.51 -32.85
N PRO A 400 4.26 -10.02 -32.98
CA PRO A 400 3.07 -9.26 -32.60
C PRO A 400 2.73 -9.37 -31.11
N VAL A 401 2.22 -8.28 -30.56
CA VAL A 401 1.62 -8.18 -29.22
C VAL A 401 0.34 -7.33 -29.28
N LYS A 402 -0.51 -7.46 -28.25
CA LYS A 402 -1.68 -6.60 -28.07
C LYS A 402 -1.38 -5.51 -27.05
N LEU A 403 -1.75 -4.27 -27.32
CA LEU A 403 -1.49 -3.14 -26.43
C LEU A 403 -2.76 -2.34 -26.17
N ASP A 404 -2.82 -1.71 -25.01
CA ASP A 404 -3.74 -0.63 -24.73
C ASP A 404 -3.36 0.58 -25.61
N SER A 405 -4.34 1.20 -26.27
CA SER A 405 -4.11 2.34 -27.18
C SER A 405 -3.40 3.52 -26.52
N ARG A 406 -3.49 3.65 -25.19
CA ARG A 406 -2.77 4.68 -24.43
C ARG A 406 -1.25 4.50 -24.47
N SER A 407 -0.74 3.32 -24.81
CA SER A 407 0.70 3.05 -24.94
C SER A 407 1.38 3.93 -26.01
N LEU A 408 0.64 4.39 -27.03
CA LEU A 408 1.15 5.31 -28.05
C LEU A 408 1.28 6.76 -27.56
N LYS A 409 0.61 7.08 -26.45
CA LYS A 409 0.56 8.42 -25.88
C LYS A 409 1.36 8.52 -24.59
N MET A 410 1.61 7.40 -23.90
CA MET A 410 2.17 7.37 -22.56
C MET A 410 3.21 6.27 -22.34
N GLY A 411 4.23 6.57 -21.53
CA GLY A 411 5.34 5.68 -21.18
C GLY A 411 6.51 5.71 -22.18
N GLY A 412 6.32 6.13 -23.42
CA GLY A 412 7.44 6.31 -24.36
C GLY A 412 8.08 5.02 -24.87
N ALA A 413 7.60 3.83 -24.49
CA ALA A 413 8.12 2.55 -25.00
C ALA A 413 7.59 2.19 -26.40
N TRP A 414 6.50 2.81 -26.85
CA TRP A 414 5.78 2.46 -28.09
C TRP A 414 5.46 3.69 -28.94
N PHE A 415 5.71 3.59 -30.24
CA PHE A 415 5.53 4.67 -31.20
C PHE A 415 4.61 4.24 -32.35
N PRO A 416 3.77 5.16 -32.87
CA PRO A 416 2.90 4.86 -34.00
C PRO A 416 3.74 4.62 -35.27
N SER A 417 3.39 3.58 -36.03
CA SER A 417 4.03 3.21 -37.29
C SER A 417 2.97 3.06 -38.38
N GLY A 418 2.95 4.00 -39.34
CA GLY A 418 2.03 3.98 -40.48
C GLY A 418 0.57 4.36 -40.13
N GLN A 419 -0.34 4.23 -41.10
CA GLN A 419 -1.73 4.71 -40.99
C GLN A 419 -2.68 3.78 -40.18
N ASN A 420 -2.28 2.56 -39.83
CA ASN A 420 -3.17 1.49 -39.33
C ASN A 420 -3.14 1.21 -37.81
N GLN A 421 -2.93 2.22 -36.95
CA GLN A 421 -2.89 2.05 -35.48
C GLN A 421 -1.90 0.95 -35.02
N LEU A 422 -0.81 0.76 -35.76
CA LEU A 422 0.24 -0.19 -35.45
C LEU A 422 1.32 0.49 -34.61
N ALA A 423 1.71 -0.14 -33.49
CA ALA A 423 2.78 0.37 -32.63
C ALA A 423 4.09 -0.40 -32.83
N LYS A 424 5.23 0.28 -32.78
CA LYS A 424 6.58 -0.32 -32.75
C LYS A 424 7.33 0.13 -31.49
N THR A 425 8.24 -0.70 -31.01
CA THR A 425 9.14 -0.34 -29.90
C THR A 425 10.17 0.69 -30.34
N HIS A 426 10.66 1.53 -29.42
CA HIS A 426 11.66 2.58 -29.71
C HIS A 426 12.97 2.01 -30.27
N HIS A 427 13.52 1.00 -29.58
CA HIS A 427 14.80 0.36 -29.91
C HIS A 427 14.63 -1.15 -30.11
N PRO A 428 14.09 -1.59 -31.27
CA PRO A 428 13.89 -3.02 -31.55
C PRO A 428 15.21 -3.81 -31.56
N GLU A 429 16.32 -3.22 -31.95
CA GLU A 429 17.67 -3.80 -31.95
C GLU A 429 18.18 -4.09 -30.54
N VAL A 430 18.02 -3.15 -29.60
CA VAL A 430 18.39 -3.31 -28.18
C VAL A 430 17.54 -4.41 -27.55
N LEU A 431 16.23 -4.37 -27.81
CA LEU A 431 15.29 -5.37 -27.34
C LEU A 431 15.62 -6.78 -27.86
N LYS A 432 16.05 -6.88 -29.13
CA LYS A 432 16.48 -8.15 -29.75
C LYS A 432 17.77 -8.67 -29.14
N ALA A 433 18.78 -7.81 -28.96
CA ALA A 433 20.05 -8.21 -28.34
C ALA A 433 19.83 -8.77 -26.93
N PHE A 434 18.98 -8.11 -26.14
CA PHE A 434 18.64 -8.56 -24.79
C PHE A 434 17.80 -9.84 -24.78
N TYR A 435 16.89 -10.00 -25.74
CA TYR A 435 16.12 -11.23 -25.94
C TYR A 435 17.00 -12.45 -26.21
N GLU A 436 18.05 -12.32 -27.04
CA GLU A 436 18.93 -13.46 -27.34
C GLU A 436 19.65 -13.97 -26.08
N GLY A 437 20.08 -13.09 -25.18
CA GLY A 437 20.65 -13.48 -23.89
C GLY A 437 19.65 -14.24 -23.01
N LEU A 438 18.42 -13.75 -22.91
CA LEU A 438 17.34 -14.39 -22.15
C LEU A 438 17.00 -15.78 -22.68
N LYS A 439 17.02 -15.97 -24.01
CA LYS A 439 16.67 -17.23 -24.67
C LYS A 439 17.67 -18.36 -24.37
N MET A 440 18.93 -18.03 -24.11
CA MET A 440 19.99 -19.00 -23.79
C MET A 440 19.85 -19.57 -22.36
N CYS A 441 19.05 -18.94 -21.50
CA CYS A 441 18.83 -19.40 -20.13
C CYS A 441 17.72 -20.47 -20.05
N LYS A 442 17.97 -21.56 -19.32
CA LYS A 442 16.96 -22.63 -19.11
C LYS A 442 15.74 -22.17 -18.30
N ALA A 443 15.95 -21.27 -17.34
CA ALA A 443 14.91 -20.71 -16.47
C ALA A 443 15.13 -19.19 -16.29
N PRO A 444 14.86 -18.37 -17.32
CA PRO A 444 15.21 -16.96 -17.29
C PRO A 444 14.30 -16.18 -16.34
N ILE A 445 14.92 -15.33 -15.53
CA ILE A 445 14.26 -14.38 -14.62
C ILE A 445 14.71 -12.99 -15.01
N LEU A 446 13.76 -12.14 -15.43
CA LEU A 446 14.00 -10.74 -15.77
C LEU A 446 13.44 -9.82 -14.69
N TYR A 447 14.27 -8.91 -14.19
CA TYR A 447 13.80 -7.72 -13.48
C TYR A 447 13.78 -6.55 -14.46
N ASP A 448 12.60 -5.99 -14.72
CA ASP A 448 12.36 -4.88 -15.65
C ASP A 448 12.13 -3.59 -14.84
N ILE A 449 13.20 -2.87 -14.54
CA ILE A 449 13.21 -1.67 -13.69
C ILE A 449 13.02 -0.42 -14.55
N GLY A 450 11.99 0.35 -14.23
CA GLY A 450 11.45 1.40 -15.12
C GLY A 450 10.78 0.76 -16.33
N ALA A 451 9.83 -0.13 -16.06
CA ALA A 451 9.20 -0.98 -17.08
C ALA A 451 8.33 -0.18 -18.07
N SER A 452 7.97 1.06 -17.76
CA SER A 452 7.13 1.91 -18.61
C SER A 452 5.84 1.15 -18.98
N SER A 453 5.45 1.14 -20.25
CA SER A 453 4.31 0.38 -20.79
C SER A 453 4.68 -1.03 -21.24
N GLY A 454 5.86 -1.53 -20.87
CA GLY A 454 6.19 -2.95 -20.82
C GLY A 454 6.79 -3.58 -22.07
N SER A 455 7.58 -2.86 -22.88
CA SER A 455 8.24 -3.43 -24.06
C SER A 455 9.09 -4.67 -23.72
N PHE A 456 9.94 -4.58 -22.69
CA PHE A 456 10.75 -5.70 -22.20
C PHE A 456 9.90 -6.75 -21.48
N SER A 457 8.95 -6.32 -20.65
CA SER A 457 8.00 -7.21 -19.99
C SER A 457 7.24 -8.14 -20.94
N LEU A 458 6.91 -7.67 -22.15
CA LEU A 458 6.20 -8.47 -23.14
C LEU A 458 7.09 -9.50 -23.87
N LEU A 459 8.41 -9.54 -23.65
CA LEU A 459 9.26 -10.64 -24.11
C LEU A 459 8.83 -12.01 -23.56
N ALA A 460 8.11 -12.04 -22.43
CA ALA A 460 7.51 -13.26 -21.90
C ALA A 460 6.50 -13.89 -22.88
N LYS A 461 5.96 -13.14 -23.85
CA LYS A 461 5.17 -13.69 -24.96
C LYS A 461 6.00 -14.66 -25.81
N LEU A 462 7.28 -14.35 -26.01
CA LEU A 462 8.20 -15.03 -26.93
C LEU A 462 9.03 -16.11 -26.23
N ILE A 463 9.19 -16.02 -24.92
CA ILE A 463 9.96 -16.98 -24.11
C ILE A 463 9.02 -17.67 -23.13
N PRO A 464 8.57 -18.91 -23.40
CA PRO A 464 7.58 -19.62 -22.58
C PRO A 464 7.92 -19.70 -21.08
N LYS A 465 9.20 -19.89 -20.74
CA LYS A 465 9.68 -20.05 -19.35
C LYS A 465 10.11 -18.76 -18.67
N LEU A 466 10.09 -17.62 -19.37
CA LEU A 466 10.49 -16.33 -18.80
C LEU A 466 9.49 -15.89 -17.74
N LYS A 467 10.01 -15.61 -16.53
CA LYS A 467 9.29 -14.86 -15.50
C LYS A 467 9.84 -13.44 -15.44
N VAL A 468 8.94 -12.47 -15.37
CA VAL A 468 9.30 -11.05 -15.32
C VAL A 468 8.75 -10.41 -14.05
N TYR A 469 9.57 -9.56 -13.44
CA TYR A 469 9.20 -8.69 -12.33
C TYR A 469 9.42 -7.25 -12.76
N SER A 470 8.31 -6.53 -13.00
CA SER A 470 8.32 -5.22 -13.63
C SER A 470 8.01 -4.12 -12.61
N PHE A 471 8.80 -3.06 -12.60
CA PHE A 471 8.70 -1.95 -11.64
C PHE A 471 8.43 -0.65 -12.39
N GLU A 472 7.30 -0.02 -12.11
CA GLU A 472 6.89 1.24 -12.76
C GLU A 472 6.26 2.19 -11.73
N PRO A 473 6.92 3.29 -11.35
CA PRO A 473 6.44 4.20 -10.31
C PRO A 473 5.27 5.10 -10.75
N GLN A 474 5.10 5.38 -12.05
CA GLN A 474 4.09 6.31 -12.53
C GLN A 474 2.72 5.61 -12.63
N SER A 475 1.80 5.91 -11.70
CA SER A 475 0.48 5.24 -11.59
C SER A 475 -0.29 5.06 -12.90
N GLU A 476 -0.30 6.07 -13.79
CA GLU A 476 -1.02 5.98 -15.06
C GLU A 476 -0.33 5.07 -16.08
N VAL A 477 1.01 5.05 -16.12
CA VAL A 477 1.77 4.16 -16.98
C VAL A 477 1.78 2.73 -16.41
N TYR A 478 1.85 2.57 -15.09
CA TYR A 478 1.65 1.28 -14.42
C TYR A 478 0.31 0.62 -14.79
N LYS A 479 -0.79 1.40 -14.85
CA LYS A 479 -2.09 0.89 -15.32
C LYS A 479 -2.03 0.41 -16.78
N ILE A 480 -1.25 1.07 -17.63
CA ILE A 480 -1.05 0.67 -19.03
C ILE A 480 -0.21 -0.61 -19.09
N LEU A 481 0.92 -0.68 -18.37
CA LEU A 481 1.74 -1.88 -18.22
C LEU A 481 0.91 -3.10 -17.84
N ARG A 482 0.14 -2.98 -16.75
CA ARG A 482 -0.76 -4.02 -16.29
C ARG A 482 -1.75 -4.47 -17.36
N LYS A 483 -2.35 -3.51 -18.07
CA LYS A 483 -3.31 -3.81 -19.13
C LYS A 483 -2.64 -4.52 -20.31
N ASN A 484 -1.43 -4.12 -20.70
CA ASN A 484 -0.66 -4.77 -21.76
C ASN A 484 -0.30 -6.22 -21.38
N VAL A 485 0.10 -6.47 -20.14
CA VAL A 485 0.32 -7.83 -19.61
C VAL A 485 -0.95 -8.67 -19.66
N GLU A 486 -2.09 -8.12 -19.26
CA GLU A 486 -3.40 -8.78 -19.30
C GLU A 486 -3.82 -9.12 -20.74
N LEU A 487 -3.73 -8.16 -21.67
CA LEU A 487 -4.12 -8.33 -23.08
C LEU A 487 -3.33 -9.44 -23.80
N ASN A 488 -2.13 -9.76 -23.31
CA ASN A 488 -1.28 -10.80 -23.88
C ASN A 488 -1.38 -12.15 -23.15
N GLY A 489 -2.20 -12.25 -22.10
CA GLY A 489 -2.37 -13.48 -21.31
C GLY A 489 -1.17 -13.81 -20.43
N LEU A 490 -0.40 -12.80 -20.01
CA LEU A 490 0.90 -12.98 -19.35
C LEU A 490 0.86 -12.87 -17.82
N THR A 491 -0.32 -12.72 -17.22
CA THR A 491 -0.47 -12.44 -15.78
C THR A 491 0.05 -13.53 -14.83
N SER A 492 0.28 -14.75 -15.31
CA SER A 492 0.91 -15.84 -14.54
C SER A 492 2.44 -15.83 -14.59
N ARG A 493 3.02 -15.05 -15.51
CA ARG A 493 4.47 -15.01 -15.77
C ARG A 493 5.09 -13.62 -15.59
N VAL A 494 4.28 -12.56 -15.64
CA VAL A 494 4.73 -11.18 -15.42
C VAL A 494 4.04 -10.63 -14.17
N THR A 495 4.83 -10.31 -13.15
CA THR A 495 4.40 -9.65 -11.91
C THR A 495 4.78 -8.18 -12.00
N THR A 496 3.87 -7.27 -11.65
CA THR A 496 4.06 -5.82 -11.83
C THR A 496 3.88 -5.08 -10.51
N PHE A 497 4.78 -4.14 -10.21
CA PHE A 497 4.80 -3.34 -8.98
C PHE A 497 4.75 -1.84 -9.30
N GLU A 498 3.85 -1.12 -8.62
CA GLU A 498 3.74 0.35 -8.71
C GLU A 498 4.71 1.01 -7.73
N ILE A 499 6.02 0.88 -8.00
CA ILE A 499 7.10 1.34 -7.11
C ILE A 499 8.33 1.71 -7.93
N ALA A 500 9.13 2.63 -7.43
CA ALA A 500 10.48 2.90 -7.94
C ALA A 500 11.54 2.20 -7.08
N LEU A 501 12.65 1.84 -7.70
CA LEU A 501 13.81 1.28 -6.99
C LEU A 501 14.92 2.33 -6.93
N MET A 502 15.47 2.56 -5.74
CA MET A 502 16.54 3.52 -5.46
C MET A 502 17.49 2.99 -4.37
N ASP A 503 18.30 3.85 -3.78
CA ASP A 503 19.30 3.53 -2.75
C ASP A 503 18.73 3.52 -1.32
N LYS A 504 17.48 3.92 -1.12
CA LYS A 504 16.78 3.92 0.18
C LYS A 504 15.27 3.75 0.04
N GLU A 505 14.61 3.43 1.16
CA GLU A 505 13.15 3.47 1.25
C GLU A 505 12.65 4.87 1.59
N ALA A 506 11.70 5.38 0.80
CA ALA A 506 11.11 6.71 0.99
C ALA A 506 9.82 6.87 0.16
N PHE A 507 9.18 8.03 0.30
CA PHE A 507 8.31 8.57 -0.74
C PHE A 507 9.05 9.72 -1.41
N LEU A 508 9.24 9.64 -2.72
CA LEU A 508 9.95 10.66 -3.48
C LEU A 508 9.09 11.27 -4.56
N THR A 509 9.45 12.50 -4.91
CA THR A 509 8.80 13.32 -5.91
C THR A 509 9.25 12.90 -7.30
N LEU A 510 8.36 12.28 -8.08
CA LEU A 510 8.54 11.95 -9.48
C LEU A 510 8.09 13.14 -10.34
N HIS A 511 9.00 13.64 -11.18
CA HIS A 511 8.74 14.74 -12.10
C HIS A 511 8.37 14.19 -13.49
N ILE A 512 7.22 14.62 -14.01
CA ILE A 512 6.67 14.19 -15.30
C ILE A 512 6.66 15.39 -16.26
N PRO A 513 7.26 15.28 -17.45
CA PRO A 513 7.24 16.36 -18.44
C PRO A 513 5.80 16.74 -18.84
N LYS A 514 5.55 18.04 -19.06
CA LYS A 514 4.21 18.56 -19.45
C LYS A 514 3.70 18.03 -20.80
N VAL A 515 4.60 17.59 -21.68
CA VAL A 515 4.24 17.05 -23.00
C VAL A 515 3.82 15.59 -22.88
N ARG A 516 2.52 15.30 -23.13
CA ARG A 516 1.91 13.95 -23.00
C ARG A 516 2.76 12.84 -23.64
N LEU A 517 3.31 13.10 -24.83
CA LEU A 517 4.15 12.18 -25.61
C LEU A 517 5.52 11.86 -24.99
N LYS A 518 5.92 12.55 -23.90
CA LYS A 518 7.22 12.39 -23.23
C LYS A 518 7.11 11.83 -21.81
N SER A 519 5.98 11.21 -21.44
CA SER A 519 5.81 10.63 -20.11
C SER A 519 6.76 9.45 -19.80
N GLY A 520 7.43 8.89 -20.80
CA GLY A 520 8.56 7.96 -20.58
C GLY A 520 9.76 8.61 -19.88
N LEU A 521 9.96 9.92 -20.07
CA LEU A 521 11.08 10.67 -19.48
C LEU A 521 10.84 11.08 -18.02
N ALA A 522 10.02 10.34 -17.28
CA ALA A 522 9.70 10.66 -15.90
C ALA A 522 10.88 10.27 -15.01
N THR A 523 11.35 11.20 -14.17
CA THR A 523 12.55 10.99 -13.35
C THR A 523 12.43 11.63 -11.96
N PHE A 524 13.27 11.20 -11.03
CA PHE A 524 13.36 11.76 -9.68
C PHE A 524 14.34 12.95 -9.62
N GLY A 525 14.38 13.68 -8.50
CA GLY A 525 15.30 14.83 -8.31
C GLY A 525 14.74 16.17 -8.78
N THR A 526 15.61 17.16 -9.05
CA THR A 526 15.24 18.49 -9.57
C THR A 526 15.72 18.66 -11.01
N PRO A 527 15.09 17.98 -11.98
CA PRO A 527 15.51 18.04 -13.38
C PRO A 527 15.34 19.46 -13.93
N LYS A 528 16.45 20.13 -14.24
CA LYS A 528 16.47 21.46 -14.89
C LYS A 528 15.65 21.47 -16.20
N ARG A 529 15.45 20.30 -16.82
CA ARG A 529 14.72 20.11 -18.08
C ARG A 529 13.19 20.20 -17.96
N PHE A 530 12.61 20.22 -16.74
CA PHE A 530 11.15 20.12 -16.52
C PHE A 530 10.54 21.29 -15.74
N GLU A 531 10.96 22.53 -15.99
CA GLU A 531 10.19 23.69 -15.56
C GLU A 531 8.71 23.54 -15.98
N ASN A 532 7.78 23.63 -15.02
CA ASN A 532 6.33 23.48 -15.20
C ASN A 532 5.78 22.05 -15.51
N GLY A 533 6.51 20.98 -15.15
CA GLY A 533 6.02 19.58 -15.22
C GLY A 533 4.97 19.18 -14.16
N LYS A 534 4.32 18.03 -14.32
CA LYS A 534 3.46 17.43 -13.27
C LYS A 534 4.32 16.72 -12.24
N VAL A 535 3.92 16.77 -10.99
CA VAL A 535 4.63 16.14 -9.87
C VAL A 535 3.74 15.05 -9.26
N LEU A 536 4.27 13.86 -9.02
CA LEU A 536 3.61 12.77 -8.30
C LEU A 536 4.51 12.26 -7.18
N GLU A 537 3.94 11.92 -6.03
CA GLU A 537 4.66 11.11 -5.04
C GLU A 537 4.65 9.64 -5.46
N ALA A 538 5.83 9.07 -5.64
CA ALA A 538 6.03 7.64 -5.84
C ALA A 538 6.64 6.99 -4.60
N GLU A 539 6.19 5.78 -4.30
CA GLU A 539 6.85 4.92 -3.31
C GLU A 539 8.20 4.47 -3.87
N VAL A 540 9.25 4.54 -3.06
CA VAL A 540 10.57 4.02 -3.42
C VAL A 540 11.07 3.03 -2.37
N SER A 541 11.74 1.97 -2.83
CA SER A 541 12.45 1.01 -1.98
C SER A 541 13.78 0.65 -2.62
N THR A 542 14.62 -0.13 -1.93
CA THR A 542 15.86 -0.64 -2.52
C THR A 542 15.63 -1.97 -3.20
N LEU A 543 16.40 -2.29 -4.24
CA LEU A 543 16.28 -3.58 -4.91
C LEU A 543 16.60 -4.74 -3.94
N ASP A 544 17.58 -4.59 -3.06
CA ASP A 544 17.97 -5.60 -2.07
C ASP A 544 16.86 -5.85 -1.05
N ILE A 545 16.28 -4.78 -0.48
CA ILE A 545 15.16 -4.89 0.45
C ILE A 545 13.99 -5.51 -0.29
N PHE A 546 13.59 -4.96 -1.43
CA PHE A 546 12.43 -5.43 -2.18
C PHE A 546 12.56 -6.92 -2.57
N HIS A 547 13.71 -7.33 -3.09
CA HIS A 547 14.01 -8.72 -3.43
C HIS A 547 13.83 -9.66 -2.23
N ARG A 548 14.45 -9.33 -1.08
CA ARG A 548 14.34 -10.13 0.16
C ARG A 548 12.91 -10.17 0.66
N GLN A 549 12.30 -9.00 0.79
CA GLN A 549 10.98 -8.81 1.36
C GLN A 549 9.96 -9.62 0.51
N PHE A 550 10.03 -9.57 -0.83
CA PHE A 550 9.07 -10.27 -1.70
C PHE A 550 9.47 -11.71 -2.07
N TYR A 551 10.61 -12.20 -1.55
CA TYR A 551 11.20 -13.51 -1.85
C TYR A 551 11.24 -13.76 -3.36
N MET A 552 11.77 -12.77 -4.07
CA MET A 552 11.87 -12.85 -5.52
C MET A 552 13.01 -13.81 -5.88
N PRO A 553 12.86 -14.62 -6.95
CA PRO A 553 13.95 -15.46 -7.42
C PRO A 553 15.11 -14.58 -7.93
N ASP A 554 16.34 -15.04 -7.76
CA ASP A 554 17.53 -14.33 -8.25
C ASP A 554 17.39 -14.05 -9.76
N PRO A 555 17.66 -12.80 -10.20
CA PRO A 555 17.55 -12.45 -11.60
C PRO A 555 18.66 -13.12 -12.39
N THR A 556 18.32 -13.63 -13.58
CA THR A 556 19.36 -13.94 -14.59
C THR A 556 19.67 -12.69 -15.42
N HIS A 557 18.70 -11.79 -15.53
CA HIS A 557 18.80 -10.54 -16.27
C HIS A 557 18.15 -9.38 -15.50
N VAL A 558 18.74 -8.20 -15.59
CA VAL A 558 18.18 -6.96 -15.04
C VAL A 558 18.22 -5.89 -16.13
N LYS A 559 17.07 -5.28 -16.42
CA LYS A 559 16.97 -4.05 -17.21
C LYS A 559 16.81 -2.88 -16.24
N ILE A 560 17.61 -1.83 -16.41
CA ILE A 560 17.49 -0.58 -15.64
C ILE A 560 17.43 0.58 -16.62
N ASP A 561 16.26 1.16 -16.82
CA ASP A 561 16.19 2.47 -17.48
C ASP A 561 15.17 3.30 -16.72
N THR A 562 15.71 4.27 -16.00
CA THR A 562 15.06 5.06 -14.96
C THR A 562 15.32 6.54 -15.16
N GLU A 563 15.65 6.90 -16.39
CA GLU A 563 15.85 8.28 -16.85
C GLU A 563 16.85 9.04 -15.95
N GLY A 564 17.99 8.42 -15.64
CA GLY A 564 19.09 9.04 -14.89
C GLY A 564 19.23 8.58 -13.43
N ALA A 565 18.33 7.74 -12.92
CA ALA A 565 18.41 7.22 -11.55
C ALA A 565 19.16 5.88 -11.44
N GLU A 566 19.84 5.42 -12.51
CA GLU A 566 20.42 4.08 -12.63
C GLU A 566 21.46 3.82 -11.54
N TRP A 567 22.25 4.84 -11.19
CA TRP A 567 23.23 4.76 -10.10
C TRP A 567 22.58 4.34 -8.78
N PHE A 568 21.45 4.95 -8.42
CA PHE A 568 20.78 4.68 -7.15
C PHE A 568 20.14 3.28 -7.14
N VAL A 569 19.61 2.82 -8.28
CA VAL A 569 19.13 1.45 -8.43
C VAL A 569 20.26 0.44 -8.20
N LEU A 570 21.43 0.69 -8.80
CA LEU A 570 22.60 -0.17 -8.64
C LEU A 570 23.05 -0.22 -7.18
N ILE A 571 23.21 0.93 -6.52
CA ILE A 571 23.60 0.99 -5.10
C ILE A 571 22.58 0.30 -4.20
N GLY A 572 21.28 0.53 -4.41
CA GLY A 572 20.22 -0.15 -3.66
C GLY A 572 20.07 -1.64 -3.95
N GLY A 573 20.71 -2.15 -5.00
CA GLY A 573 20.73 -3.55 -5.40
C GLY A 573 22.09 -4.21 -5.30
N GLN A 574 23.06 -3.57 -4.65
CA GLN A 574 24.45 -4.00 -4.66
C GLN A 574 24.59 -5.44 -4.18
N GLN A 575 23.97 -5.82 -3.05
CA GLN A 575 24.14 -7.15 -2.48
C GLN A 575 23.59 -8.23 -3.43
N LEU A 576 22.40 -8.01 -3.99
CA LEU A 576 21.77 -8.91 -4.94
C LEU A 576 22.58 -9.01 -6.23
N ILE A 577 22.96 -7.89 -6.83
CA ILE A 577 23.63 -7.85 -8.13
C ILE A 577 25.00 -8.53 -8.04
N THR A 578 25.79 -8.22 -7.00
CA THR A 578 27.12 -8.83 -6.85
C THR A 578 27.06 -10.33 -6.56
N ARG A 579 25.99 -10.80 -5.90
CA ARG A 579 25.75 -12.22 -5.58
C ARG A 579 25.19 -13.00 -6.76
N ALA A 580 24.08 -12.53 -7.34
CA ALA A 580 23.34 -13.22 -8.40
C ALA A 580 24.00 -13.09 -9.77
N ARG A 581 24.86 -12.07 -9.95
CA ARG A 581 25.60 -11.78 -11.18
C ARG A 581 24.74 -11.83 -12.45
N PRO A 582 23.59 -11.12 -12.51
CA PRO A 582 22.75 -11.10 -13.70
C PRO A 582 23.45 -10.41 -14.86
N ILE A 583 23.04 -10.71 -16.11
CA ILE A 583 23.33 -9.82 -17.25
C ILE A 583 22.53 -8.52 -17.05
N ILE A 584 23.19 -7.37 -17.14
CA ILE A 584 22.54 -6.07 -16.92
C ILE A 584 22.48 -5.30 -18.22
N LEU A 585 21.30 -4.81 -18.58
CA LEU A 585 21.12 -3.79 -19.60
C LEU A 585 20.69 -2.50 -18.90
N LEU A 586 21.38 -1.40 -19.13
CA LEU A 586 20.98 -0.11 -18.59
C LEU A 586 21.26 1.05 -19.53
N GLU A 587 20.50 2.12 -19.37
CA GLU A 587 20.77 3.40 -20.04
C GLU A 587 21.92 4.14 -19.32
N CYS A 588 22.96 4.54 -20.06
CA CYS A 588 24.18 5.11 -19.51
C CYS A 588 24.57 6.38 -20.26
N THR A 589 23.88 7.50 -19.99
CA THR A 589 24.13 8.79 -20.67
C THR A 589 24.39 9.93 -19.71
N ASP A 590 25.37 10.79 -20.02
CA ASP A 590 25.61 12.02 -19.25
C ASP A 590 24.42 12.97 -19.29
N ARG A 591 23.67 12.96 -20.40
CA ARG A 591 22.44 13.75 -20.55
C ARG A 591 21.44 13.48 -19.44
N ASN A 592 21.22 12.22 -19.08
CA ASN A 592 20.24 11.84 -18.07
C ASN A 592 20.86 11.84 -16.67
N THR A 593 22.13 11.47 -16.51
CA THR A 593 22.78 11.39 -15.19
C THR A 593 23.17 12.77 -14.61
N ALA A 594 23.44 13.76 -15.46
CA ALA A 594 23.82 15.12 -15.03
C ALA A 594 22.76 15.80 -14.14
N GLN A 595 21.47 15.47 -14.29
CA GLN A 595 20.41 16.03 -13.44
C GLN A 595 20.47 15.56 -11.98
N PHE A 596 21.22 14.48 -11.71
CA PHE A 596 21.50 13.95 -10.38
C PHE A 596 22.92 14.28 -9.90
N GLY A 597 23.67 15.11 -10.65
CA GLY A 597 24.98 15.59 -10.25
C GLY A 597 26.09 14.53 -10.31
N TYR A 598 25.94 13.51 -11.16
CA TYR A 598 27.00 12.53 -11.40
C TYR A 598 27.22 12.27 -12.89
N ALA A 599 28.44 11.86 -13.26
CA ALA A 599 28.79 11.47 -14.63
C ALA A 599 28.49 9.97 -14.85
N SER A 600 28.06 9.62 -16.06
CA SER A 600 27.79 8.23 -16.45
C SER A 600 28.99 7.29 -16.29
N SER A 601 30.22 7.81 -16.37
CA SER A 601 31.47 7.09 -16.08
C SER A 601 31.53 6.50 -14.65
N LYS A 602 30.75 7.03 -13.72
CA LYS A 602 30.61 6.47 -12.37
C LYS A 602 29.94 5.09 -12.41
N ILE A 603 28.92 4.91 -13.26
CA ILE A 603 28.23 3.63 -13.45
C ILE A 603 29.18 2.59 -14.06
N THR A 604 29.91 2.96 -15.11
CA THR A 604 30.86 2.05 -15.76
C THR A 604 31.98 1.63 -14.81
N SER A 605 32.49 2.56 -14.00
CA SER A 605 33.51 2.27 -12.97
C SER A 605 33.00 1.31 -11.90
N LEU A 606 31.78 1.52 -11.40
CA LEU A 606 31.15 0.66 -10.40
C LEU A 606 30.96 -0.77 -10.92
N LEU A 607 30.37 -0.93 -12.10
CA LEU A 607 30.14 -2.26 -12.68
C LEU A 607 31.46 -2.97 -13.02
N THR A 608 32.46 -2.24 -13.50
CA THR A 608 33.81 -2.80 -13.68
C THR A 608 34.39 -3.30 -12.36
N SER A 609 34.24 -2.53 -11.27
CA SER A 609 34.70 -2.91 -9.93
C SER A 609 33.97 -4.15 -9.39
N TRP A 610 32.72 -4.35 -9.78
CA TRP A 610 31.95 -5.56 -9.44
C TRP A 610 32.29 -6.75 -10.32
N GLY A 611 33.20 -6.62 -11.30
CA GLY A 611 33.65 -7.69 -12.18
C GLY A 611 32.77 -7.89 -13.41
N TYR A 612 32.22 -6.84 -13.99
CA TYR A 612 31.49 -6.89 -15.25
C TYR A 612 32.37 -6.50 -16.45
N LYS A 613 32.11 -7.14 -17.59
CA LYS A 613 32.57 -6.71 -18.93
C LYS A 613 31.47 -5.89 -19.58
N LEU A 614 31.81 -4.67 -19.98
CA LEU A 614 30.85 -3.68 -20.49
C LEU A 614 30.94 -3.59 -22.02
N LYS A 615 29.79 -3.49 -22.69
CA LYS A 615 29.69 -3.28 -24.13
C LYS A 615 28.50 -2.35 -24.43
N PHE A 616 28.78 -1.20 -25.04
CA PHE A 616 27.71 -0.37 -25.60
C PHE A 616 27.10 -1.07 -26.83
N ILE A 617 25.77 -1.15 -26.86
CA ILE A 617 25.00 -1.73 -27.97
C ILE A 617 24.16 -0.69 -28.73
N SER A 618 24.14 0.53 -28.21
CA SER A 618 23.71 1.78 -28.87
C SER A 618 24.53 2.93 -28.27
N ASP A 619 24.23 4.18 -28.66
CA ASP A 619 24.86 5.37 -28.08
C ASP A 619 24.49 5.58 -26.60
N GLU A 620 23.38 5.00 -26.15
CA GLU A 620 22.80 5.24 -24.82
C GLU A 620 22.70 3.95 -23.99
N ASP A 621 22.75 2.76 -24.60
CA ASP A 621 22.51 1.47 -23.94
C ASP A 621 23.80 0.68 -23.67
N LEU A 622 24.03 0.38 -22.39
CA LEU A 622 25.16 -0.40 -21.90
C LEU A 622 24.73 -1.83 -21.53
N LEU A 623 25.28 -2.82 -22.23
CA LEU A 623 25.12 -4.24 -21.91
C LEU A 623 26.32 -4.74 -21.10
N CYS A 624 26.05 -5.34 -19.94
CA CYS A 624 27.04 -5.74 -18.97
C CYS A 624 26.95 -7.25 -18.71
N HIS A 625 28.05 -7.96 -18.98
CA HIS A 625 28.17 -9.39 -18.71
C HIS A 625 29.05 -9.63 -17.48
N PRO A 626 28.66 -10.51 -16.54
CA PRO A 626 29.57 -10.91 -15.48
C PRO A 626 30.80 -11.61 -16.08
N LYS A 627 32.00 -11.29 -15.57
CA LYS A 627 33.24 -12.00 -15.91
C LYS A 627 33.25 -13.42 -15.38
#